data_AF-A0A2K3JRV5-F1
#
_entry.id   AF-A0A2K3JRV5-F1
#
_cell.length_a   1.000
_cell.length_b   1.000
_cell.length_c   1.000
_cell.angle_alpha   90.00
_cell.angle_beta   90.00
_cell.angle_gamma   90.00
#
_symmetry.space_group_name_H-M   'P 1'
#
loop_
_entity.id
_entity.type
_entity.pdbx_description
1 polymer ?
#
loop_
_entity_poly.entity_id
_entity_poly.type
_entity_poly.pdbx_seq_one_letter_code
_entity_poly.pdbx_strand_id
1 'polypeptide(L)'
;MKENKKGYIIWNWAPQLLILGHPATGGIVTHCGWNSILESLSVGLPMVTWPMFAEQFYNEKLLVDVLKIGAPVGSKVNKFWSSKGEDAVVTREEIAKVVTLLMGREEESIEMRRKAQKLGDAAKKTIEEGGSSYKNLMQFIDELKSLKISRGH
;
A
#
# COMPACT_ATOMS: atom_id res chain seq x y z
N MET A 1 -12.62 -18.12 -12.85
CA MET A 1 -11.47 -17.32 -13.33
C MET A 1 -11.64 -17.09 -14.82
N LYS A 2 -11.30 -15.92 -15.35
CA LYS A 2 -11.23 -15.68 -16.81
C LYS A 2 -9.80 -15.25 -17.13
N GLU A 3 -9.20 -15.84 -18.17
CA GLU A 3 -7.82 -15.57 -18.54
C GLU A 3 -7.68 -15.27 -20.02
N ASN A 4 -6.62 -14.55 -20.36
CA ASN A 4 -6.09 -14.44 -21.71
C ASN A 4 -4.56 -14.26 -21.64
N LYS A 5 -3.91 -14.04 -22.79
CA LYS A 5 -2.45 -13.89 -22.86
C LYS A 5 -1.85 -12.74 -22.04
N LYS A 6 -2.66 -11.78 -21.58
CA LYS A 6 -2.22 -10.54 -20.92
C LYS A 6 -2.91 -10.25 -19.59
N GLY A 7 -3.85 -11.09 -19.13
CA GLY A 7 -4.61 -10.78 -17.93
C GLY A 7 -5.41 -11.95 -17.38
N TYR A 8 -5.56 -11.92 -16.05
CA TYR A 8 -6.34 -12.88 -15.27
C TYR A 8 -7.39 -12.11 -14.46
N ILE A 9 -8.61 -12.62 -14.44
CA ILE A 9 -9.72 -12.13 -13.61
C ILE A 9 -10.06 -13.23 -12.61
N ILE A 10 -9.78 -12.95 -11.34
CA ILE A 10 -10.13 -13.80 -10.20
C ILE A 10 -11.36 -13.16 -9.55
N TRP A 11 -12.39 -13.97 -9.31
CA TRP A 11 -13.61 -13.51 -8.66
C TRP A 11 -13.52 -13.77 -7.15
N ASN A 12 -14.07 -12.87 -6.36
CA ASN A 12 -14.11 -12.92 -4.90
C ASN A 12 -12.71 -12.83 -4.27
N TRP A 13 -12.12 -13.97 -3.91
CA TRP A 13 -10.88 -14.02 -3.15
C TRP A 13 -9.71 -14.42 -4.03
N ALA A 14 -8.62 -13.67 -3.92
CA ALA A 14 -7.35 -13.98 -4.52
C ALA A 14 -6.28 -14.13 -3.42
N PRO A 15 -5.27 -14.98 -3.60
CA PRO A 15 -4.17 -15.11 -2.64
C PRO A 15 -3.25 -13.89 -2.68
N GLN A 16 -3.73 -12.74 -2.19
CA GLN A 16 -3.12 -11.42 -2.34
C GLN A 16 -1.64 -11.40 -1.94
N LEU A 17 -1.29 -11.92 -0.77
CA LEU A 17 0.09 -11.94 -0.31
C LEU A 17 1.03 -12.75 -1.23
N LEU A 18 0.55 -13.87 -1.78
CA LEU A 18 1.33 -14.67 -2.73
C LEU A 18 1.51 -13.93 -4.06
N ILE A 19 0.48 -13.22 -4.52
CA ILE A 19 0.55 -12.42 -5.75
C ILE A 19 1.51 -11.24 -5.55
N LEU A 20 1.38 -10.49 -4.46
CA LEU A 20 2.25 -9.34 -4.18
C LEU A 20 3.70 -9.76 -3.98
N GLY A 21 3.95 -10.90 -3.33
CA GLY A 21 5.30 -11.44 -3.15
C GLY A 21 5.92 -12.08 -4.39
N HIS A 22 5.19 -12.22 -5.50
CA HIS A 22 5.69 -12.90 -6.69
C HIS A 22 6.63 -11.98 -7.52
N PRO A 23 7.79 -12.47 -8.00
CA PRO A 23 8.76 -11.65 -8.76
C PRO A 23 8.20 -11.01 -10.06
N ALA A 24 7.12 -11.57 -10.60
CA ALA A 24 6.45 -11.01 -11.78
C ALA A 24 5.53 -9.81 -11.48
N THR A 25 5.26 -9.52 -10.21
CA THR A 25 4.40 -8.40 -9.81
C THR A 25 5.20 -7.09 -9.83
N GLY A 26 4.79 -6.16 -10.67
CA GLY A 26 5.46 -4.85 -10.83
C GLY A 26 4.87 -3.72 -9.99
N GLY A 27 3.68 -3.93 -9.41
CA GLY A 27 2.99 -2.97 -8.55
C GLY A 27 1.53 -3.34 -8.33
N ILE A 28 0.81 -2.49 -7.59
CA ILE A 28 -0.59 -2.70 -7.20
C ILE A 28 -1.43 -1.46 -7.48
N VAL A 29 -2.70 -1.64 -7.85
CA VAL A 29 -3.72 -0.59 -7.77
C VAL A 29 -4.47 -0.77 -6.46
N THR A 30 -4.49 0.25 -5.60
CA THR A 30 -5.07 0.14 -4.25
C THR A 30 -5.94 1.34 -3.92
N HIS A 31 -6.97 1.10 -3.12
CA HIS A 31 -7.80 2.15 -2.52
C HIS A 31 -7.10 2.96 -1.41
N CYS A 32 -5.81 2.71 -1.16
CA CYS A 32 -5.00 3.40 -0.15
C CYS A 32 -5.40 3.12 1.31
N GLY A 33 -6.11 2.02 1.58
CA GLY A 33 -6.26 1.53 2.95
C GLY A 33 -4.90 1.12 3.55
N TRP A 34 -4.67 1.44 4.82
CA TRP A 34 -3.36 1.29 5.46
C TRP A 34 -2.77 -0.13 5.39
N ASN A 35 -3.61 -1.16 5.52
CA ASN A 35 -3.15 -2.55 5.43
C ASN A 35 -2.60 -2.90 4.05
N SER A 36 -3.31 -2.54 2.97
CA SER A 36 -2.84 -2.79 1.60
C SER A 36 -1.55 -2.02 1.30
N ILE A 37 -1.39 -0.83 1.90
CA ILE A 37 -0.14 -0.06 1.83
C ILE A 37 1.00 -0.82 2.49
N LEU A 38 0.82 -1.31 3.72
CA LEU A 38 1.84 -2.05 4.45
C LEU A 38 2.21 -3.36 3.75
N GLU A 39 1.24 -4.09 3.23
CA GLU A 39 1.47 -5.32 2.45
C GLU A 39 2.32 -5.03 1.20
N SER A 40 1.93 -4.05 0.39
CA SER A 40 2.68 -3.65 -0.81
C SER A 40 4.08 -3.11 -0.47
N LEU A 41 4.19 -2.30 0.58
CA LEU A 41 5.46 -1.73 1.02
C LEU A 41 6.40 -2.83 1.51
N SER A 42 5.90 -3.82 2.26
CA SER A 42 6.70 -4.93 2.80
C SER A 42 7.37 -5.77 1.71
N VAL A 43 6.82 -5.79 0.48
CA VAL A 43 7.41 -6.46 -0.69
C VAL A 43 8.05 -5.48 -1.67
N GLY A 44 8.12 -4.20 -1.34
CA GLY A 44 8.83 -3.18 -2.11
C GLY A 44 8.15 -2.75 -3.40
N LEU A 45 6.81 -2.84 -3.46
CA LEU A 45 6.05 -2.53 -4.67
C LEU A 45 5.54 -1.07 -4.70
N PRO A 46 5.63 -0.37 -5.84
CA PRO A 46 4.97 0.92 -6.03
C PRO A 46 3.46 0.75 -6.19
N MET A 47 2.71 1.84 -6.00
CA MET A 47 1.25 1.80 -5.91
C MET A 47 0.58 2.81 -6.84
N VAL A 48 -0.42 2.39 -7.62
CA VAL A 48 -1.43 3.31 -8.15
C VAL A 48 -2.43 3.58 -7.04
N THR A 49 -2.61 4.86 -6.70
CA THR A 49 -3.50 5.29 -5.61
C THR A 49 -4.88 5.63 -6.14
N TRP A 50 -5.90 5.01 -5.55
CA TRP A 50 -7.31 5.19 -5.91
C TRP A 50 -8.18 5.35 -4.64
N PRO A 51 -7.96 6.40 -3.84
CA PRO A 51 -8.69 6.59 -2.60
C PRO A 51 -10.21 6.71 -2.84
N MET A 52 -10.98 6.13 -1.92
CA MET A 52 -12.45 6.08 -1.97
C MET A 52 -13.09 6.82 -0.78
N PHE A 53 -12.61 6.60 0.45
CA PHE A 53 -13.20 7.17 1.67
C PHE A 53 -12.23 7.22 2.86
N ALA A 54 -12.70 7.72 4.02
CA ALA A 54 -11.95 7.74 5.28
C ALA A 54 -10.59 8.46 5.16
N GLU A 55 -9.53 7.86 5.68
CA GLU A 55 -8.17 8.41 5.71
C GLU A 55 -7.39 8.19 4.41
N GLN A 56 -7.97 7.49 3.44
CA GLN A 56 -7.30 7.04 2.21
C GLN A 56 -6.72 8.19 1.38
N PHE A 57 -7.35 9.37 1.40
CA PHE A 57 -6.85 10.57 0.72
C PHE A 57 -5.59 11.14 1.40
N TYR A 58 -5.48 11.03 2.73
CA TYR A 58 -4.25 11.38 3.44
C TYR A 58 -3.15 10.36 3.16
N ASN A 59 -3.51 9.07 3.11
CA ASN A 59 -2.58 8.02 2.74
C ASN A 59 -2.06 8.19 1.30
N GLU A 60 -2.92 8.56 0.35
CA GLU A 60 -2.49 8.94 -1.00
C GLU A 60 -1.45 10.06 -0.96
N LYS A 61 -1.70 11.11 -0.18
CA LYS A 61 -0.73 12.22 -0.04
C LYS A 61 0.61 11.75 0.53
N LEU A 62 0.60 10.87 1.52
CA LEU A 62 1.83 10.25 2.02
C LEU A 62 2.56 9.47 0.91
N LEU A 63 1.86 8.64 0.13
CA LEU A 63 2.47 7.81 -0.92
C LEU A 63 3.02 8.63 -2.09
N VAL A 64 2.25 9.60 -2.57
CA VAL A 64 2.52 10.37 -3.78
C VAL A 64 3.40 11.58 -3.49
N ASP A 65 3.09 12.35 -2.45
CA ASP A 65 3.74 13.64 -2.22
C ASP A 65 4.98 13.52 -1.33
N VAL A 66 4.96 12.61 -0.35
CA VAL A 66 6.05 12.47 0.64
C VAL A 66 7.01 11.35 0.27
N LEU A 67 6.51 10.10 0.20
CA LEU A 67 7.34 8.91 -0.01
C LEU A 67 7.78 8.75 -1.48
N LYS A 68 7.02 9.34 -2.42
CA LYS A 68 7.25 9.23 -3.87
C LYS A 68 7.29 7.77 -4.36
N ILE A 69 6.38 6.95 -3.84
CA ILE A 69 6.23 5.52 -4.21
C ILE A 69 4.88 5.19 -4.81
N GLY A 70 4.07 6.21 -5.11
CA GLY A 70 2.78 6.01 -5.74
C GLY A 70 2.43 7.07 -6.79
N ALA A 71 1.44 6.73 -7.61
CA ALA A 71 0.92 7.56 -8.67
C ALA A 71 -0.62 7.65 -8.59
N PRO A 72 -1.21 8.86 -8.55
CA PRO A 72 -2.64 9.03 -8.35
C PRO A 72 -3.43 8.80 -9.64
N VAL A 73 -4.50 8.02 -9.51
CA VAL A 73 -5.45 7.82 -10.62
C VAL A 73 -6.33 9.05 -10.87
N GLY A 74 -6.42 9.97 -9.90
CA GLY A 74 -7.21 11.21 -10.01
C GLY A 74 -8.56 11.21 -9.29
N SER A 75 -8.81 10.24 -8.40
CA SER A 75 -9.99 10.27 -7.51
C SER A 75 -9.95 11.49 -6.59
N LYS A 76 -11.02 12.30 -6.56
CA LYS A 76 -11.09 13.55 -5.78
C LYS A 76 -12.23 13.61 -4.78
N VAL A 77 -13.10 12.60 -4.77
CA VAL A 77 -14.33 12.63 -3.98
C VAL A 77 -14.24 11.65 -2.83
N ASN A 78 -14.15 12.19 -1.62
CA ASN A 78 -14.22 11.42 -0.39
C ASN A 78 -15.70 11.21 -0.03
N LYS A 79 -16.25 10.05 -0.39
CA LYS A 79 -17.63 9.67 -0.10
C LYS A 79 -17.66 8.43 0.75
N PHE A 80 -18.39 8.47 1.84
CA PHE A 80 -18.60 7.30 2.66
C PHE A 80 -19.31 6.21 1.83
N TRP A 81 -18.96 4.95 2.04
CA TRP A 81 -19.48 3.80 1.27
C TRP A 81 -21.01 3.68 1.25
N SER A 82 -21.72 4.31 2.20
CA SER A 82 -23.20 4.34 2.24
C SER A 82 -23.82 5.66 1.77
N SER A 83 -23.03 6.61 1.26
CA SER A 83 -23.52 7.90 0.78
C SER A 83 -24.30 7.75 -0.53
N LYS A 84 -25.42 8.48 -0.65
CA LYS A 84 -26.20 8.56 -1.91
C LYS A 84 -25.67 9.69 -2.79
N GLY A 85 -25.65 9.50 -4.11
CA GLY A 85 -25.29 10.52 -5.12
C GLY A 85 -24.36 9.95 -6.20
N GLU A 86 -23.98 10.76 -7.18
CA GLU A 86 -23.14 10.31 -8.30
C GLU A 86 -21.70 10.04 -7.87
N ASP A 87 -21.17 8.87 -8.21
CA ASP A 87 -19.76 8.56 -7.98
C ASP A 87 -18.87 9.42 -8.87
N ALA A 88 -17.74 9.87 -8.33
CA ALA A 88 -16.72 10.47 -9.16
C ALA A 88 -16.12 9.38 -10.05
N VAL A 89 -16.41 9.46 -11.34
CA VAL A 89 -15.91 8.48 -12.31
C VAL A 89 -14.51 8.88 -12.75
N VAL A 90 -13.57 7.96 -12.57
CA VAL A 90 -12.23 8.04 -13.16
C VAL A 90 -12.30 7.44 -14.57
N THR A 91 -11.77 8.17 -15.55
CA THR A 91 -11.83 7.78 -16.95
C THR A 91 -10.85 6.65 -17.28
N ARG A 92 -11.13 5.89 -18.35
CA ARG A 92 -10.21 4.85 -18.81
C ARG A 92 -8.85 5.43 -19.22
N GLU A 93 -8.83 6.66 -19.73
CA GLU A 93 -7.63 7.38 -20.14
C GLU A 93 -6.73 7.69 -18.93
N GLU A 94 -7.31 8.14 -17.81
CA GLU A 94 -6.59 8.37 -16.56
C GLU A 94 -5.99 7.08 -16.01
N ILE A 95 -6.78 6.00 -15.99
CA ILE A 95 -6.32 4.67 -15.56
C ILE A 95 -5.18 4.18 -16.44
N ALA A 96 -5.34 4.24 -17.77
CA ALA A 96 -4.32 3.78 -18.70
C ALA A 96 -3.01 4.58 -18.57
N LYS A 97 -3.11 5.91 -18.39
CA LYS A 97 -1.97 6.79 -18.19
C LYS A 97 -1.18 6.41 -16.94
N VAL A 98 -1.85 6.26 -15.80
CA VAL A 98 -1.16 6.00 -14.52
C VAL A 98 -0.58 4.58 -14.46
N VAL A 99 -1.26 3.59 -15.04
CA VAL A 99 -0.73 2.22 -15.15
C VAL A 99 0.50 2.19 -16.06
N THR A 100 0.46 2.92 -17.18
CA THR A 100 1.60 3.02 -18.10
C THR A 100 2.78 3.72 -17.44
N LEU A 101 2.54 4.78 -16.66
CA LEU A 101 3.58 5.45 -15.87
C LEU A 101 4.22 4.47 -14.88
N LEU A 102 3.42 3.77 -14.08
CA LEU A 102 3.94 2.87 -13.04
C LEU A 102 4.73 1.68 -13.61
N MET A 103 4.28 1.12 -14.74
CA MET A 103 4.92 0.00 -15.43
C MET A 103 5.99 0.43 -16.44
N GLY A 104 6.17 1.74 -16.64
CA GLY A 104 7.07 2.33 -17.62
C GLY A 104 8.55 2.11 -17.31
N ARG A 105 9.39 2.51 -18.27
CA ARG A 105 10.87 2.48 -18.16
C ARG A 105 11.48 3.88 -18.12
N GLU A 106 10.63 4.90 -17.98
CA GLU A 106 11.09 6.28 -17.78
C GLU A 106 11.73 6.43 -16.40
N GLU A 107 12.55 7.46 -16.23
CA GLU A 107 13.28 7.72 -14.98
C GLU A 107 12.34 7.81 -13.78
N GLU A 108 11.19 8.46 -13.93
CA GLU A 108 10.18 8.57 -12.86
C GLU A 108 9.68 7.18 -12.40
N SER A 109 9.38 6.29 -13.35
CA SER A 109 8.92 4.93 -13.07
C SER A 109 10.00 4.09 -12.37
N ILE A 110 11.24 4.22 -12.82
CA ILE A 110 12.39 3.49 -12.27
C ILE A 110 12.66 3.97 -10.84
N GLU A 111 12.70 5.28 -10.62
CA GLU A 111 12.98 5.85 -9.30
C GLU A 111 11.86 5.53 -8.30
N MET A 112 10.59 5.52 -8.73
CA MET A 112 9.47 5.11 -7.89
C MET A 112 9.61 3.66 -7.40
N ARG A 113 9.97 2.73 -8.30
CA ARG A 113 10.24 1.32 -7.94
C ARG A 113 11.45 1.20 -7.03
N ARG A 114 12.52 1.94 -7.30
CA ARG A 114 13.73 1.96 -6.46
C ARG A 114 13.43 2.44 -5.04
N LYS A 115 12.65 3.51 -4.88
CA LYS A 115 12.22 4.03 -3.57
C LYS A 115 11.34 3.03 -2.83
N ALA A 116 10.38 2.40 -3.53
CA ALA A 116 9.52 1.38 -2.95
C ALA A 116 10.35 0.20 -2.42
N GLN A 117 11.31 -0.31 -3.20
CA GLN A 117 12.23 -1.37 -2.77
C GLN A 117 13.03 -0.97 -1.53
N LYS A 118 13.66 0.21 -1.56
CA LYS A 118 14.47 0.72 -0.43
C LYS A 118 13.64 0.84 0.85
N LEU A 119 12.41 1.34 0.75
CA LEU A 119 11.51 1.44 1.90
C LEU A 119 11.03 0.08 2.38
N GLY A 120 10.77 -0.86 1.47
CA GLY A 120 10.41 -2.23 1.83
C GLY A 120 11.52 -2.96 2.58
N ASP A 121 12.77 -2.82 2.13
CA ASP A 121 13.92 -3.38 2.83
C ASP A 121 14.12 -2.73 4.21
N ALA A 122 13.92 -1.42 4.30
CA ALA A 122 13.95 -0.72 5.59
C ALA A 122 12.84 -1.21 6.52
N ALA A 123 11.61 -1.38 6.02
CA ALA A 123 10.46 -1.86 6.78
C ALA A 123 10.73 -3.24 7.38
N LYS A 124 11.26 -4.20 6.61
CA LYS A 124 11.66 -5.53 7.10
C LYS A 124 12.66 -5.44 8.25
N LYS A 125 13.69 -4.61 8.12
CA LYS A 125 14.70 -4.41 9.18
C LYS A 125 14.11 -3.86 10.49
N THR A 126 13.01 -3.12 10.44
CA THR A 126 12.40 -2.58 11.67
C THR A 126 11.73 -3.65 12.53
N ILE A 127 11.28 -4.76 11.94
CA ILE A 127 10.56 -5.84 12.62
C ILE A 127 11.45 -7.04 12.98
N GLU A 128 12.63 -7.13 12.38
CA GLU A 128 13.67 -8.10 12.76
C GLU A 128 14.14 -7.88 14.21
N GLU A 129 14.73 -8.91 14.82
CA GLU A 129 15.28 -8.82 16.18
C GLU A 129 16.30 -7.68 16.28
N GLY A 130 16.11 -6.81 17.27
CA GLY A 130 16.92 -5.59 17.44
C GLY A 130 16.51 -4.41 16.56
N GLY A 131 15.54 -4.59 15.66
CA GLY A 131 14.88 -3.51 14.90
C GLY A 131 14.09 -2.55 15.78
N SER A 132 13.76 -1.37 15.24
CA SER A 132 13.09 -0.32 16.02
C SER A 132 11.67 -0.69 16.44
N SER A 133 10.86 -1.23 15.53
CA SER A 133 9.49 -1.68 15.82
C SER A 133 9.49 -2.87 16.79
N TYR A 134 10.44 -3.79 16.62
CA TYR A 134 10.68 -4.89 17.56
C TYR A 134 10.99 -4.37 18.98
N LYS A 135 11.95 -3.46 19.11
CA LYS A 135 12.34 -2.86 20.40
C LYS A 135 11.18 -2.13 21.07
N ASN A 136 10.42 -1.34 20.30
CA ASN A 136 9.26 -0.62 20.82
C ASN A 136 8.20 -1.58 21.37
N LEU A 137 7.93 -2.69 20.67
CA LEU A 137 6.99 -3.71 21.15
C LEU A 137 7.50 -4.39 22.43
N MET A 138 8.78 -4.72 22.50
CA MET A 138 9.38 -5.32 23.71
C MET A 138 9.32 -4.36 24.90
N GLN A 139 9.65 -3.08 24.69
CA GLN A 139 9.51 -2.06 25.73
C GLN A 139 8.07 -1.93 26.22
N PHE A 140 7.10 -1.89 25.31
CA PHE A 140 5.68 -1.85 25.66
C PHE A 140 5.26 -3.07 26.49
N ILE A 141 5.70 -4.27 26.12
CA ILE A 141 5.43 -5.50 26.89
C ILE A 141 6.03 -5.41 28.30
N ASP A 142 7.24 -4.89 28.44
CA ASP A 142 7.91 -4.78 29.74
C ASP A 142 7.26 -3.72 30.64
N GLU A 143 6.76 -2.63 30.07
CA GLU A 143 5.92 -1.65 30.77
C GLU A 143 4.60 -2.29 31.26
N LEU A 144 3.93 -3.11 30.45
CA LEU A 144 2.73 -3.82 30.89
C LEU A 144 3.02 -4.81 32.03
N LYS A 145 4.15 -5.51 31.98
CA LYS A 145 4.57 -6.43 33.06
C LYS A 145 4.83 -5.67 34.36
N SER A 146 5.52 -4.52 34.30
CA SER A 146 5.82 -3.72 35.50
C SER A 146 4.55 -3.19 36.16
N LEU A 147 3.57 -2.75 35.36
CA LEU A 147 2.24 -2.32 35.83
C LEU A 147 1.43 -3.45 36.46
N LYS A 148 1.57 -4.69 35.96
CA LYS A 148 0.89 -5.85 36.57
C LYS A 148 1.49 -6.18 37.94
N ILE A 149 2.82 -6.12 38.06
CA ILE A 149 3.52 -6.38 39.33
C ILE A 149 3.13 -5.34 40.38
N SER A 150 3.06 -4.06 40.01
CA SER A 150 2.70 -2.98 40.94
C SER A 150 1.25 -3.00 41.42
N ARG A 151 0.34 -3.72 40.75
CA ARG A 151 -1.07 -3.89 41.15
C ARG A 151 -1.35 -5.17 41.95
N GLY A 152 -0.36 -6.08 42.05
CA GLY A 152 -0.46 -7.33 42.81
C GLY A 152 0.03 -7.23 44.26
N HIS A 153 0.49 -6.05 44.66
CA HIS A 153 0.80 -5.63 46.03
C HIS A 153 -0.21 -4.56 46.46
#